data_AF-A0AAU8FVY6-F1
#
_entry.id   AF-A0AAU8FVY6-F1
#
_cell.length_a   1.000
_cell.length_b   1.000
_cell.length_c   1.000
_cell.angle_alpha   90.00
_cell.angle_beta   90.00
_cell.angle_gamma   90.00
#
_symmetry.space_group_name_H-M   'P 1'
#
loop_
_entity.id
_entity.type
_entity.pdbx_description
1 polymer ?
#
loop_
_entity_poly.entity_id
_entity_poly.type
_entity_poly.pdbx_seq_one_letter_code
_entity_poly.pdbx_strand_id
1 'polypeptide(L)'
;MKTGLYIILLLFQPVTGLLHAQCGFLAGRITDISGTTTLAAGLSAKTDQGKQRLGKSDSLGVFNVEVPCNTTGLVIECPQFQTQHIPVNIEGKTEGTFFIPLAMMPLGKQTSDEPYAQSEQKHFELRDSLKAVSIVRRIEVRDALSDERLPAEICLYYTQKLKKDCFGLTTDRPRAEIVFTEKDIVAIEVKSGGVPAL
;
A
#
# COMPACT_ATOMS: atom_id res chain seq x y z
N MET A 1 42.51 -69.80 -2.07
CA MET A 1 41.47 -68.82 -2.46
C MET A 1 40.67 -68.49 -1.21
N LYS A 2 40.80 -67.28 -0.66
CA LYS A 2 40.11 -66.84 0.55
C LYS A 2 38.94 -65.95 0.15
N THR A 3 37.72 -66.43 0.34
CA THR A 3 36.47 -65.68 0.16
C THR A 3 36.25 -64.78 1.38
N GLY A 4 36.38 -63.46 1.20
CA GLY A 4 36.05 -62.46 2.21
C GLY A 4 34.58 -62.10 2.15
N LEU A 5 33.87 -62.32 3.26
CA LEU A 5 32.47 -61.94 3.45
C LEU A 5 32.40 -60.45 3.82
N TYR A 6 31.82 -59.62 2.95
CA TYR A 6 31.56 -58.20 3.25
C TYR A 6 30.15 -58.05 3.85
N ILE A 7 30.09 -57.70 5.13
CA ILE A 7 28.85 -57.30 5.80
C ILE A 7 28.67 -55.79 5.57
N ILE A 8 27.71 -55.42 4.72
CA ILE A 8 27.30 -54.03 4.51
C ILE A 8 26.27 -53.69 5.61
N LEU A 9 26.71 -52.91 6.60
CA LEU A 9 25.85 -52.37 7.65
C LEU A 9 25.12 -51.13 7.10
N LEU A 10 23.86 -51.29 6.68
CA LEU A 10 22.98 -50.18 6.33
C LEU A 10 22.51 -49.47 7.61
N LEU A 11 23.17 -48.38 7.97
CA LEU A 11 22.71 -47.46 9.01
C LEU A 11 21.47 -46.71 8.49
N PHE A 12 20.29 -47.21 8.84
CA PHE A 12 19.05 -46.44 8.73
C PHE A 12 19.10 -45.32 9.77
N GLN A 13 19.37 -44.09 9.34
CA GLN A 13 19.18 -42.93 10.19
C GLN A 13 17.67 -42.68 10.34
N PRO A 14 17.12 -42.68 11.57
CA PRO A 14 15.75 -42.25 11.77
C PRO A 14 15.67 -40.75 11.44
N VAL A 15 14.93 -40.41 10.39
CA VAL A 15 14.52 -39.04 10.12
C VAL A 15 13.55 -38.65 11.22
N THR A 16 14.06 -38.07 12.31
CA THR A 16 13.23 -37.45 13.34
C THR A 16 12.66 -36.18 12.75
N GLY A 17 11.47 -36.28 12.13
CA GLY A 17 10.66 -35.11 11.80
C GLY A 17 10.36 -34.36 13.09
N LEU A 18 10.84 -33.12 13.19
CA LEU A 18 10.46 -32.19 14.25
C LEU A 18 8.93 -32.02 14.17
N LEU A 19 8.22 -32.62 15.13
CA LEU A 19 6.80 -32.37 15.37
C LEU A 19 6.67 -30.93 15.87
N HIS A 20 6.34 -30.02 14.97
CA HIS A 20 6.05 -28.64 15.32
C HIS A 20 4.66 -28.61 15.97
N ALA A 21 4.58 -28.09 17.19
CA ALA A 21 3.29 -27.85 17.82
C ALA A 21 2.48 -26.88 16.96
N GLN A 22 1.30 -27.31 16.52
CA GLN A 22 0.35 -26.50 15.78
C GLN A 22 -0.38 -25.55 16.75
N CYS A 23 -0.43 -24.27 16.41
CA CYS A 23 -1.14 -23.27 17.21
C CYS A 23 -2.41 -22.75 16.56
N GLY A 24 -2.83 -23.31 15.42
CA GLY A 24 -4.11 -22.97 14.80
C GLY A 24 -4.04 -22.92 13.28
N PHE A 25 -5.18 -22.59 12.70
CA PHE A 25 -5.34 -22.44 11.25
C PHE A 25 -5.52 -20.96 10.91
N LEU A 26 -4.94 -20.56 9.78
CA LEU A 26 -5.14 -19.26 9.18
C LEU A 26 -5.80 -19.46 7.82
N ALA A 27 -7.01 -18.94 7.69
CA ALA A 27 -7.77 -18.94 6.45
C ALA A 27 -7.98 -17.52 5.97
N GLY A 28 -8.25 -17.35 4.68
CA GLY A 28 -8.41 -16.01 4.14
C GLY A 28 -8.48 -15.94 2.64
N ARG A 29 -8.47 -14.70 2.14
CA ARG A 29 -8.38 -14.40 0.71
C ARG A 29 -7.31 -13.35 0.47
N ILE A 30 -6.54 -13.52 -0.61
CA ILE A 30 -5.50 -12.60 -1.05
C ILE A 30 -5.95 -11.93 -2.35
N THR A 31 -6.00 -10.60 -2.34
CA THR A 31 -6.34 -9.77 -3.51
C THR A 31 -5.25 -8.74 -3.77
N ASP A 32 -5.35 -8.01 -4.87
CA ASP A 32 -4.63 -6.76 -5.03
C ASP A 32 -5.20 -5.64 -4.14
N ILE A 33 -4.53 -4.50 -4.08
CA ILE A 33 -4.95 -3.34 -3.28
C ILE A 33 -6.29 -2.74 -3.74
N SER A 34 -6.71 -2.96 -5.00
CA SER A 34 -8.03 -2.54 -5.46
C SER A 34 -9.16 -3.46 -4.99
N GLY A 35 -8.82 -4.65 -4.48
CA GLY A 35 -9.78 -5.66 -4.05
C GLY A 35 -10.48 -6.40 -5.21
N THR A 36 -10.13 -6.09 -6.46
CA THR A 36 -10.81 -6.65 -7.64
C THR A 36 -10.13 -7.92 -8.16
N THR A 37 -8.81 -7.99 -8.04
CA THR A 37 -8.02 -9.09 -8.61
C THR A 37 -7.61 -10.04 -7.50
N THR A 38 -8.03 -11.30 -7.59
CA THR A 38 -7.60 -12.35 -6.65
C THR A 38 -6.21 -12.85 -7.02
N LEU A 39 -5.38 -13.17 -6.01
CA LEU A 39 -3.98 -13.50 -6.22
C LEU A 39 -3.63 -14.89 -5.69
N ALA A 40 -2.94 -15.67 -6.53
CA ALA A 40 -2.28 -16.91 -6.14
C ALA A 40 -0.89 -16.58 -5.57
N ALA A 41 -0.79 -16.46 -4.25
CA ALA A 41 0.40 -16.07 -3.51
C ALA A 41 0.90 -17.22 -2.62
N GLY A 42 2.20 -17.27 -2.37
CA GLY A 42 2.81 -18.17 -1.41
C GLY A 42 2.78 -17.60 0.00
N LEU A 43 2.48 -18.46 0.97
CA LEU A 43 2.46 -18.15 2.39
C LEU A 43 3.58 -18.90 3.09
N SER A 44 4.36 -18.19 3.89
CA SER A 44 5.42 -18.74 4.73
C SER A 44 5.37 -18.14 6.14
N ALA A 45 5.71 -18.93 7.15
CA ALA A 45 5.96 -18.48 8.50
C ALA A 45 7.44 -18.10 8.66
N LYS A 46 7.69 -17.04 9.41
CA LYS A 46 9.00 -16.71 9.96
C LYS A 46 9.01 -17.21 11.40
N THR A 47 9.88 -18.18 11.67
CA THR A 47 10.15 -18.70 13.00
C THR A 47 11.54 -18.29 13.45
N ASP A 48 11.85 -18.57 14.71
CA ASP A 48 13.19 -18.54 15.28
C ASP A 48 14.21 -19.41 14.51
N GLN A 49 13.75 -20.48 13.85
CA GLN A 49 14.57 -21.36 13.02
C GLN A 49 14.69 -20.93 11.55
N GLY A 50 14.00 -19.85 11.15
CA GLY A 50 14.04 -19.31 9.80
C GLY A 50 12.67 -19.32 9.10
N LYS A 51 12.69 -19.38 7.76
CA LYS A 51 11.47 -19.31 6.95
C LYS A 51 10.92 -20.72 6.68
N GLN A 52 9.71 -20.99 7.12
CA GLN A 52 8.99 -22.24 6.88
C GLN A 52 7.83 -22.00 5.91
N ARG A 53 7.71 -22.82 4.86
CA ARG A 53 6.60 -22.70 3.91
C ARG A 53 5.31 -23.27 4.51
N LEU A 54 4.21 -22.52 4.43
CA LEU A 54 2.90 -22.94 4.94
C LEU A 54 1.98 -23.42 3.81
N GLY A 55 2.01 -22.75 2.65
CA GLY A 55 1.11 -23.09 1.55
C GLY A 55 1.10 -22.06 0.42
N LYS A 56 0.04 -22.11 -0.37
CA LYS A 56 -0.29 -21.11 -1.41
C LYS A 56 -1.79 -20.88 -1.43
N SER A 57 -2.23 -19.68 -1.80
CA SER A 57 -3.62 -19.45 -2.16
C SER A 57 -3.94 -20.04 -3.54
N ASP A 58 -5.21 -20.38 -3.75
CA ASP A 58 -5.73 -20.89 -5.01
C ASP A 58 -5.98 -19.78 -6.06
N SER A 59 -6.58 -20.14 -7.19
CA SER A 59 -6.91 -19.19 -8.27
C SER A 59 -7.98 -18.16 -7.87
N LEU A 60 -8.77 -18.44 -6.83
CA LEU A 60 -9.74 -17.52 -6.23
C LEU A 60 -9.12 -16.69 -5.10
N GLY A 61 -7.80 -16.81 -4.91
CA GLY A 61 -7.04 -16.15 -3.86
C GLY A 61 -7.31 -16.70 -2.46
N VAL A 62 -8.07 -17.79 -2.33
CA VAL A 62 -8.43 -18.38 -1.04
C VAL A 62 -7.29 -19.25 -0.52
N PHE A 63 -7.01 -19.17 0.77
CA PHE A 63 -6.04 -20.04 1.45
C PHE A 63 -6.60 -20.55 2.78
N ASN A 64 -6.07 -21.69 3.21
CA ASN A 64 -6.24 -22.24 4.55
C ASN A 64 -4.95 -22.97 4.90
N VAL A 65 -4.21 -22.49 5.90
CA VAL A 65 -2.88 -22.99 6.25
C VAL A 65 -2.74 -23.20 7.75
N GLU A 66 -2.00 -24.23 8.14
CA GLU A 66 -1.61 -24.48 9.53
C GLU A 66 -0.46 -23.56 9.92
N VAL A 67 -0.56 -22.93 11.10
CA VAL A 67 0.47 -22.01 11.60
C VAL A 67 1.20 -22.64 12.79
N PRO A 68 2.53 -22.81 12.71
CA PRO A 68 3.35 -23.28 13.83
C PRO A 68 3.30 -22.33 15.03
N CYS A 69 3.36 -22.86 16.25
CA CYS A 69 3.35 -22.08 17.48
C CYS A 69 4.53 -21.10 17.64
N ASN A 70 5.68 -21.41 17.05
CA ASN A 70 6.88 -20.57 17.08
C ASN A 70 6.90 -19.51 15.95
N THR A 71 5.75 -19.25 15.32
CA THR A 71 5.65 -18.24 14.27
C THR A 71 5.70 -16.83 14.88
N THR A 72 6.67 -16.03 14.44
CA THR A 72 6.86 -14.61 14.82
C THR A 72 6.39 -13.65 13.73
N GLY A 73 6.19 -14.16 12.52
CA GLY A 73 5.66 -13.37 11.41
C GLY A 73 5.21 -14.24 10.23
N LEU A 74 4.41 -13.67 9.36
CA LEU A 74 4.01 -14.24 8.08
C LEU A 74 4.72 -13.49 6.95
N VAL A 75 5.07 -14.23 5.91
CA VAL A 75 5.67 -13.73 4.68
C VAL A 75 4.78 -14.16 3.52
N ILE A 76 4.24 -13.19 2.80
CA ILE A 76 3.34 -13.41 1.67
C ILE A 76 4.03 -12.93 0.39
N GLU A 77 4.15 -13.82 -0.59
CA GLU A 77 4.91 -13.60 -1.81
C GLU A 77 4.08 -13.91 -3.03
N CYS A 78 3.96 -12.95 -3.95
CA CYS A 78 3.32 -13.14 -5.25
C CYS A 78 4.20 -12.48 -6.32
N PRO A 79 4.50 -13.16 -7.45
CA PRO A 79 5.25 -12.53 -8.53
C PRO A 79 4.57 -11.24 -8.98
N GLN A 80 5.35 -10.20 -9.25
CA GLN A 80 4.86 -8.86 -9.63
C GLN A 80 4.18 -8.07 -8.49
N PHE A 81 4.23 -8.54 -7.24
CA PHE A 81 3.75 -7.82 -6.06
C PHE A 81 4.84 -7.67 -5.00
N GLN A 82 4.73 -6.64 -4.16
CA GLN A 82 5.59 -6.44 -3.01
C GLN A 82 5.38 -7.57 -2.00
N THR A 83 6.48 -8.13 -1.51
CA THR A 83 6.44 -9.10 -0.41
C THR A 83 5.92 -8.43 0.84
N GLN A 84 4.92 -9.04 1.46
CA GLN A 84 4.38 -8.55 2.73
C GLN A 84 4.98 -9.33 3.89
N HIS A 85 5.35 -8.59 4.93
CA HIS A 85 5.83 -9.11 6.19
C HIS A 85 4.86 -8.68 7.28
N ILE A 86 4.11 -9.62 7.84
CA ILE A 86 3.10 -9.35 8.86
C ILE A 86 3.60 -9.93 10.17
N PRO A 87 3.94 -9.12 11.18
CA PRO A 87 4.29 -9.65 12.49
C PRO A 87 3.07 -10.33 13.11
N VAL A 88 3.27 -11.48 13.74
CA VAL A 88 2.21 -12.16 14.48
C VAL A 88 2.69 -12.43 15.89
N ASN A 89 1.80 -12.23 16.85
CA ASN A 89 2.01 -12.61 18.24
C ASN A 89 0.97 -13.69 18.58
N ILE A 90 1.41 -14.93 18.66
CA ILE A 90 0.55 -16.07 18.98
C ILE A 90 0.70 -16.34 20.47
N GLU A 91 -0.19 -15.74 21.27
CA GLU A 91 -0.23 -15.96 22.71
C GLU A 91 -1.16 -17.13 23.07
N GLY A 92 -0.59 -18.21 23.62
CA GLY A 92 -1.36 -19.32 24.21
C GLY A 92 -1.87 -20.38 23.23
N LYS A 93 -2.64 -21.36 23.77
CA LYS A 93 -3.24 -22.47 23.01
C LYS A 93 -4.42 -21.96 22.18
N THR A 94 -4.16 -21.56 20.94
CA THR A 94 -5.22 -21.21 20.00
C THR A 94 -5.70 -22.45 19.24
N GLU A 95 -6.66 -23.17 19.81
CA GLU A 95 -7.45 -24.12 19.03
C GLU A 95 -8.52 -23.34 18.25
N GLY A 96 -8.25 -23.05 16.97
CA GLY A 96 -9.21 -22.32 16.12
C GLY A 96 -8.69 -21.95 14.73
N THR A 97 -9.62 -21.50 13.88
CA THR A 97 -9.34 -20.96 12.55
C THR A 97 -9.54 -19.44 12.57
N PHE A 98 -8.49 -18.70 12.27
CA PHE A 98 -8.53 -17.25 12.12
C PHE A 98 -8.72 -16.87 10.66
N PHE A 99 -9.64 -15.95 10.38
CA PHE A 99 -9.89 -15.47 9.03
C PHE A 99 -9.29 -14.08 8.82
N ILE A 100 -8.40 -13.94 7.83
CA ILE A 100 -7.81 -12.63 7.47
C ILE A 100 -7.90 -12.35 5.96
N PRO A 101 -8.45 -11.20 5.53
CA PRO A 101 -8.27 -10.72 4.16
C PRO A 101 -6.90 -10.04 4.03
N LEU A 102 -6.19 -10.31 2.93
CA LEU A 102 -4.88 -9.74 2.62
C LEU A 102 -4.92 -9.04 1.27
N ALA A 103 -4.46 -7.79 1.21
CA ALA A 103 -4.42 -7.01 -0.03
C ALA A 103 -2.97 -6.67 -0.39
N MET A 104 -2.49 -7.11 -1.54
CA MET A 104 -1.10 -6.94 -2.00
C MET A 104 -0.94 -5.76 -2.96
N MET A 105 0.19 -5.06 -2.83
CA MET A 105 0.57 -3.94 -3.68
C MET A 105 1.44 -4.42 -4.86
N PRO A 106 1.14 -4.08 -6.12
CA PRO A 106 1.98 -4.44 -7.25
C PRO A 106 3.38 -3.81 -7.18
N LEU A 107 4.41 -4.52 -7.65
CA LEU A 107 5.76 -3.97 -7.83
C LEU A 107 5.72 -2.82 -8.84
N GLY A 108 6.40 -1.72 -8.53
CA GLY A 108 6.40 -0.52 -9.38
C GLY A 108 5.10 0.29 -9.37
N LYS A 109 4.09 -0.13 -8.59
CA LYS A 109 2.94 0.70 -8.21
C LYS A 109 3.03 0.99 -6.72
N GLN A 110 4.06 1.72 -6.29
CA GLN A 110 3.91 2.49 -5.06
C GLN A 110 2.72 3.42 -5.29
N THR A 111 1.69 3.31 -4.46
CA THR A 111 0.61 4.28 -4.45
C THR A 111 1.21 5.60 -3.96
N SER A 112 1.78 6.38 -4.90
CA SER A 112 2.12 7.79 -4.77
C SER A 112 2.81 8.17 -3.45
N ASP A 113 3.98 7.60 -3.20
CA ASP A 113 4.99 8.26 -2.36
C ASP A 113 6.28 8.30 -3.17
N GLU A 114 6.17 8.75 -4.42
CA GLU A 114 7.35 9.20 -5.15
C GLU A 114 7.73 10.56 -4.58
N PRO A 115 9.01 10.81 -4.25
CA PRO A 115 9.46 12.16 -3.98
C PRO A 115 9.09 12.98 -5.20
N TYR A 116 8.14 13.90 -5.03
CA TYR A 116 7.64 14.74 -6.10
C TYR A 116 8.84 15.38 -6.82
N ALA A 117 9.19 14.85 -7.99
CA ALA A 117 10.41 15.25 -8.65
C ALA A 117 10.18 16.66 -9.19
N GLN A 118 11.18 17.54 -9.08
CA GLN A 118 11.05 18.90 -9.62
C GLN A 118 10.82 18.89 -11.14
N SER A 119 11.19 17.81 -11.84
CA SER A 119 10.86 17.56 -13.25
C SER A 119 9.38 17.24 -13.50
N GLU A 120 8.64 16.81 -12.48
CA GLU A 120 7.21 16.51 -12.51
C GLU A 120 6.35 17.69 -12.04
N GLN A 121 6.97 18.75 -11.52
CA GLN A 121 6.35 20.07 -11.44
C GLN A 121 6.04 20.53 -12.87
N LYS A 122 4.80 20.30 -13.30
CA LYS A 122 4.26 20.96 -14.49
C LYS A 122 4.11 22.44 -14.15
N HIS A 123 5.18 23.20 -14.35
CA HIS A 123 5.10 24.65 -14.44
C HIS A 123 4.13 24.97 -15.57
N PHE A 124 2.97 25.50 -15.22
CA PHE A 124 2.02 25.95 -16.22
C PHE A 124 2.51 27.28 -16.76
N GLU A 125 3.43 27.21 -17.73
CA GLU A 125 3.92 28.38 -18.43
C GLU A 125 2.86 28.85 -19.42
N LEU A 126 2.37 30.08 -19.20
CA LEU A 126 1.58 30.78 -20.20
C LEU A 126 2.41 30.93 -21.48
N ARG A 127 2.06 30.15 -22.51
CA ARG A 127 2.63 30.30 -23.86
C ARG A 127 2.44 31.75 -24.32
N ASP A 128 3.52 32.39 -24.76
CA ASP A 128 3.68 33.83 -24.97
C ASP A 128 2.77 34.50 -26.04
N SER A 129 1.66 33.89 -26.45
CA SER A 129 0.84 34.41 -27.55
C SER A 129 -0.39 35.23 -27.16
N LEU A 130 -0.62 35.52 -25.87
CA LEU A 130 -1.77 36.33 -25.44
C LEU A 130 -1.30 37.65 -24.83
N LYS A 131 -1.33 38.71 -25.66
CA LYS A 131 -1.29 40.11 -25.23
C LYS A 131 -2.13 40.29 -23.97
N ALA A 132 -1.54 40.59 -22.82
CA ALA A 132 -2.16 41.04 -21.57
C ALA A 132 -3.71 40.97 -21.52
N VAL A 133 -4.26 39.76 -21.59
CA VAL A 133 -5.69 39.52 -21.37
C VAL A 133 -5.78 39.09 -19.93
N SER A 134 -6.58 39.79 -19.12
CA SER A 134 -6.88 39.34 -17.76
C SER A 134 -7.43 37.92 -17.83
N ILE A 135 -6.77 36.99 -17.16
CA ILE A 135 -7.15 35.59 -17.17
C ILE A 135 -7.96 35.30 -15.92
N VAL A 136 -9.23 34.97 -16.12
CA VAL A 136 -10.12 34.54 -15.03
C VAL A 136 -10.01 33.03 -14.86
N ARG A 137 -9.80 32.58 -13.62
CA ARG A 137 -9.78 31.15 -13.24
C ARG A 137 -10.75 30.90 -12.12
N ARG A 138 -11.43 29.77 -12.19
CA ARG A 138 -12.33 29.30 -11.14
C ARG A 138 -11.69 28.10 -10.48
N ILE A 139 -11.47 28.18 -9.18
CA ILE A 139 -10.87 27.10 -8.39
C ILE A 139 -11.94 26.60 -7.42
N GLU A 140 -12.09 25.27 -7.35
CA GLU A 140 -12.92 24.57 -6.36
C GLU A 140 -12.09 23.48 -5.70
N VAL A 141 -12.42 23.16 -4.44
CA VAL A 141 -11.76 22.10 -3.66
C VAL A 141 -12.75 20.97 -3.48
N ARG A 142 -12.31 19.74 -3.77
CA ARG A 142 -13.13 18.54 -3.72
C ARG A 142 -12.42 17.42 -2.98
N ASP A 143 -13.20 16.60 -2.30
CA ASP A 143 -12.75 15.35 -1.73
C ASP A 143 -12.39 14.36 -2.85
N ALA A 144 -11.22 13.71 -2.74
CA ALA A 144 -10.71 12.84 -3.78
C ALA A 144 -11.44 11.48 -3.86
N LEU A 145 -12.12 11.06 -2.79
CA LEU A 145 -12.82 9.78 -2.68
C LEU A 145 -14.32 9.95 -2.99
N SER A 146 -14.96 10.99 -2.44
CA SER A 146 -16.41 11.21 -2.58
C SER A 146 -16.78 12.19 -3.71
N ASP A 147 -15.81 12.91 -4.29
CA ASP A 147 -16.04 14.03 -5.22
C ASP A 147 -16.88 15.19 -4.62
N GLU A 148 -17.08 15.18 -3.29
CA GLU A 148 -17.84 16.21 -2.59
C GLU A 148 -17.05 17.52 -2.48
N ARG A 149 -17.75 18.66 -2.56
CA ARG A 149 -17.12 19.97 -2.45
C ARG A 149 -16.85 20.30 -0.98
N LEU A 150 -15.62 20.69 -0.70
CA LEU A 150 -15.19 20.97 0.66
C LEU A 150 -15.12 22.47 0.94
N PRO A 151 -15.53 22.93 2.14
CA PRO A 151 -15.16 24.25 2.60
C PRO A 151 -13.64 24.32 2.76
N ALA A 152 -13.03 25.39 2.27
CA ALA A 152 -11.58 25.54 2.23
C ALA A 152 -11.16 27.01 2.21
N GLU A 153 -9.91 27.30 2.55
CA GLU A 153 -9.25 28.56 2.31
C GLU A 153 -8.17 28.34 1.26
N ILE A 154 -8.20 29.12 0.17
CA ILE A 154 -7.18 29.10 -0.88
C ILE A 154 -6.38 30.40 -0.76
N CYS A 155 -5.08 30.32 -0.54
CA CYS A 155 -4.18 31.47 -0.56
C CYS A 155 -3.22 31.40 -1.75
N LEU A 156 -3.15 32.49 -2.50
CA LEU A 156 -2.24 32.68 -3.63
C LEU A 156 -1.09 33.58 -3.23
N TYR A 157 0.13 33.13 -3.48
CA TYR A 157 1.36 33.91 -3.25
C TYR A 157 1.94 34.33 -4.60
N TYR A 158 1.88 35.63 -4.88
CA TYR A 158 2.35 36.25 -6.10
C TYR A 158 3.84 36.60 -5.98
N THR A 159 4.69 36.03 -6.84
CA THR A 159 6.15 36.24 -6.74
C THR A 159 6.58 37.65 -7.13
N GLN A 160 5.92 38.28 -8.10
CA GLN A 160 6.30 39.62 -8.56
C GLN A 160 5.84 40.73 -7.62
N LYS A 161 4.64 40.58 -7.04
CA LYS A 161 4.04 41.59 -6.15
C LYS A 161 4.28 41.33 -4.67
N LEU A 162 4.90 40.21 -4.33
CA LEU A 162 5.08 39.74 -2.94
C LEU A 162 3.76 39.82 -2.15
N LYS A 163 2.65 39.51 -2.82
CA LYS A 163 1.30 39.65 -2.28
C LYS A 163 0.74 38.28 -1.96
N LYS A 164 0.01 38.18 -0.85
CA LYS A 164 -0.80 37.02 -0.49
C LYS A 164 -2.28 37.40 -0.58
N ASP A 165 -3.03 36.73 -1.46
CA ASP A 165 -4.49 36.88 -1.54
C ASP A 165 -5.17 35.57 -1.15
N CYS A 166 -6.05 35.62 -0.14
CA CYS A 166 -6.77 34.45 0.35
C CYS A 166 -8.26 34.53 0.04
N PHE A 167 -8.83 33.39 -0.33
CA PHE A 167 -10.22 33.23 -0.73
C PHE A 167 -10.85 32.12 0.11
N GLY A 168 -11.90 32.46 0.84
CA GLY A 168 -12.70 31.48 1.57
C GLY A 168 -13.74 30.82 0.66
N LEU A 169 -13.72 29.50 0.61
CA LEU A 169 -14.73 28.64 0.01
C LEU A 169 -15.64 28.10 1.11
N THR A 170 -16.94 28.31 0.93
CA THR A 170 -17.99 27.72 1.77
C THR A 170 -18.91 26.85 0.92
N THR A 171 -19.80 26.09 1.55
CA THR A 171 -20.81 25.30 0.84
C THR A 171 -21.67 26.16 -0.09
N ASP A 172 -21.99 27.39 0.33
CA ASP A 172 -22.78 28.35 -0.45
C ASP A 172 -21.96 29.10 -1.51
N ARG A 173 -20.63 29.14 -1.35
CA ARG A 173 -19.68 29.74 -2.30
C ARG A 173 -18.53 28.77 -2.56
N PRO A 174 -18.78 27.69 -3.33
CA PRO A 174 -17.82 26.60 -3.48
C PRO A 174 -16.67 26.91 -4.46
N ARG A 175 -16.64 28.11 -5.03
CA ARG A 175 -15.71 28.50 -6.09
C ARG A 175 -15.10 29.85 -5.80
N ALA A 176 -13.79 29.94 -5.91
CA ALA A 176 -13.05 31.20 -5.94
C ALA A 176 -12.83 31.59 -7.40
N GLU A 177 -13.24 32.79 -7.77
CA GLU A 177 -12.91 33.38 -9.07
C GLU A 177 -11.69 34.30 -8.88
N ILE A 178 -10.59 33.92 -9.52
CA ILE A 178 -9.30 34.59 -9.42
C ILE A 178 -8.98 35.22 -10.76
N VAL A 179 -8.66 36.51 -10.74
CA VAL A 179 -8.29 37.28 -11.93
C VAL A 179 -6.79 37.51 -11.92
N PHE A 180 -6.09 36.88 -12.85
CA PHE A 180 -4.67 37.13 -13.10
C PHE A 180 -4.54 38.26 -14.11
N THR A 181 -4.09 39.42 -13.65
CA THR A 181 -3.90 40.61 -14.50
C THR A 181 -2.55 40.62 -15.21
N GLU A 182 -1.58 39.85 -14.72
CA GLU A 182 -0.19 39.80 -15.18
C GLU A 182 0.32 38.36 -15.19
N LYS A 183 1.37 38.09 -15.98
CA LYS A 183 2.07 36.80 -16.01
C LYS A 183 2.95 36.72 -14.77
N ASP A 184 2.51 35.99 -13.75
CA ASP A 184 3.25 35.78 -12.49
C ASP A 184 3.33 34.29 -12.14
N ILE A 185 4.38 33.90 -11.43
CA ILE A 185 4.45 32.59 -10.78
C ILE A 185 3.63 32.70 -9.49
N VAL A 186 2.68 31.78 -9.31
CA VAL A 186 1.76 31.80 -8.18
C VAL A 186 1.86 30.48 -7.44
N ALA A 187 2.32 30.53 -6.19
CA ALA A 187 2.23 29.40 -5.29
C ALA A 187 0.83 29.37 -4.67
N ILE A 188 0.25 28.18 -4.55
CA ILE A 188 -1.11 27.98 -4.03
C ILE A 188 -1.03 27.17 -2.74
N GLU A 189 -1.58 27.72 -1.66
CA GLU A 189 -1.80 27.02 -0.39
C GLU A 189 -3.30 26.78 -0.24
N VAL A 190 -3.70 25.54 0.03
CA VAL A 190 -5.09 25.17 0.27
C VAL A 190 -5.21 24.58 1.66
N LYS A 191 -6.11 25.12 2.47
CA LYS A 191 -6.47 24.60 3.79
C LYS A 191 -7.92 24.15 3.77
N SER A 192 -8.17 22.90 4.12
CA SER A 192 -9.53 22.41 4.35
C SER A 192 -9.54 21.64 5.65
N GLY A 193 -10.61 21.80 6.43
CA GLY A 193 -10.84 20.96 7.60
C GLY A 193 -11.23 19.58 7.10
N GLY A 194 -10.29 18.64 7.13
CA GLY A 194 -10.61 17.24 6.84
C GLY A 194 -11.63 16.72 7.86
N VAL A 195 -12.62 15.97 7.39
CA VAL A 195 -13.42 15.13 8.29
C VAL A 195 -12.49 13.99 8.74
N PRO A 196 -12.33 13.72 10.04
CA PRO A 196 -11.61 12.53 10.48
C PRO A 196 -12.32 11.31 9.90
N ALA A 197 -11.58 10.46 9.18
CA ALA A 197 -12.09 9.18 8.71
C ALA A 197 -12.64 8.39 9.92
N LEU A 198 -13.92 8.02 9.86
CA LEU A 198 -14.55 7.06 10.76
C LEU A 198 -14.14 5.63 10.41
#